data_AF-A0A4U3MQ61-F1
#
_entry.id   AF-A0A4U3MQ61-F1
#
_cell.length_a   1.000
_cell.length_b   1.000
_cell.length_c   1.000
_cell.angle_alpha   90.00
_cell.angle_beta   90.00
_cell.angle_gamma   90.00
#
_symmetry.space_group_name_H-M   'P 1'
#
loop_
_entity.id
_entity.type
_entity.pdbx_description
1 polymer ?
#
loop_
_entity_poly.entity_id
_entity_poly.type
_entity_poly.pdbx_seq_one_letter_code
_entity_poly.pdbx_strand_id
1 'polypeptide(L)'
;EVMNKPLDEAAAKEICLKYMEQSFTFINGKKIIDLLWSFAKNIQTQLAMPEEYTFYINLIMHTSGMLERILRNDTLTVSEKELGRLVQEPIYPVIVASIETMEEALNMDIPAEEVYFIAQLVKNAQCIEDKITEIDTLD
;
A
#
# COMPACT_ATOMS: atom_id res chain seq x y z
N GLU A 1 -20.82 -17.25 -17.63
CA GLU A 1 -19.46 -17.03 -18.17
C GLU A 1 -18.89 -15.76 -17.55
N VAL A 2 -17.95 -15.88 -16.63
CA VAL A 2 -17.19 -14.74 -16.11
C VAL A 2 -15.74 -15.19 -15.98
N MET A 3 -15.09 -15.43 -17.12
CA MET A 3 -13.67 -15.73 -17.17
C MET A 3 -13.06 -14.90 -18.30
N ASN A 4 -12.05 -14.10 -17.95
CA ASN A 4 -11.25 -13.20 -18.78
C ASN A 4 -11.82 -11.81 -19.12
N LYS A 5 -12.20 -11.03 -18.11
CA LYS A 5 -11.98 -9.58 -18.22
C LYS A 5 -10.53 -9.29 -17.78
N PRO A 6 -9.69 -8.62 -18.58
CA PRO A 6 -8.37 -8.19 -18.11
C PRO A 6 -8.56 -7.30 -16.87
N LEU A 7 -7.67 -7.46 -15.89
CA LEU A 7 -7.68 -6.64 -14.69
C LEU A 7 -7.42 -5.18 -15.11
N ASP A 8 -8.43 -4.34 -14.90
CA ASP A 8 -8.37 -2.90 -15.12
C ASP A 8 -8.55 -2.16 -13.78
N GLU A 9 -8.30 -0.85 -13.77
CA GLU A 9 -8.44 -0.02 -12.56
C GLU A 9 -9.82 -0.17 -11.91
N ALA A 10 -10.89 -0.21 -12.71
CA ALA A 10 -12.24 -0.34 -12.21
C ALA A 10 -12.45 -1.67 -11.48
N ALA A 11 -12.00 -2.79 -12.07
CA ALA A 11 -12.05 -4.11 -11.45
C ALA A 11 -11.16 -4.19 -10.20
N ALA A 12 -9.97 -3.59 -10.22
CA ALA A 12 -9.09 -3.54 -9.07
C ALA A 12 -9.67 -2.74 -7.89
N LYS A 13 -10.28 -1.57 -8.16
CA LYS A 13 -11.03 -0.80 -7.16
C LYS A 13 -12.21 -1.60 -6.61
N GLU A 14 -12.94 -2.31 -7.47
CA GLU A 14 -14.07 -3.15 -7.04
C GLU A 14 -13.63 -4.29 -6.11
N ILE A 15 -12.48 -4.93 -6.38
CA ILE A 15 -11.88 -5.93 -5.49
C ILE A 15 -11.59 -5.31 -4.12
N CYS A 16 -10.95 -4.15 -4.08
CA CYS A 16 -10.64 -3.46 -2.82
C CYS A 16 -11.91 -3.08 -2.04
N LEU A 17 -12.92 -2.56 -2.73
CA LEU A 17 -14.21 -2.20 -2.13
C LEU A 17 -14.91 -3.40 -1.50
N LYS A 18 -14.99 -4.52 -2.22
CA LYS A 18 -15.57 -5.77 -1.71
C LYS A 18 -14.83 -6.29 -0.49
N TYR A 19 -13.50 -6.27 -0.52
CA TYR A 19 -12.68 -6.68 0.61
C TYR A 19 -12.94 -5.81 1.84
N MET A 20 -12.94 -4.48 1.68
CA MET A 20 -13.21 -3.55 2.77
C MET A 20 -14.61 -3.74 3.35
N GLU A 21 -15.63 -3.89 2.51
CA GLU A 21 -17.02 -4.10 2.94
C GLU A 21 -17.20 -5.41 3.73
N GLN A 22 -16.44 -6.46 3.40
CA GLN A 22 -16.51 -7.76 4.07
C GLN A 22 -15.67 -7.84 5.34
N SER A 23 -14.58 -7.08 5.41
CA SER A 23 -13.53 -7.26 6.43
C SER A 23 -13.55 -6.19 7.52
N PHE A 24 -14.06 -5.00 7.23
CA PHE A 24 -13.85 -3.81 8.05
C PHE A 24 -15.16 -3.19 8.55
N THR A 25 -15.10 -2.54 9.71
CA THR A 25 -16.29 -2.08 10.45
C THR A 25 -16.34 -0.56 10.62
N PHE A 26 -15.19 0.08 10.85
CA PHE A 26 -15.06 1.49 11.19
C PHE A 26 -14.79 2.37 9.97
N ILE A 27 -14.03 1.88 8.99
CA ILE A 27 -13.78 2.64 7.76
C ILE A 27 -14.95 2.50 6.78
N ASN A 28 -15.19 3.55 5.98
CA ASN A 28 -16.12 3.48 4.86
C ASN A 28 -15.33 3.38 3.55
N GLY A 29 -15.19 2.17 3.00
CA GLY A 29 -14.40 1.91 1.79
C GLY A 29 -14.76 2.81 0.60
N LYS A 30 -16.06 3.10 0.40
CA LYS A 30 -16.52 3.97 -0.69
C LYS A 30 -16.08 5.44 -0.54
N LYS A 31 -15.81 5.89 0.69
CA LYS A 31 -15.33 7.26 0.96
C LYS A 31 -13.82 7.40 0.84
N ILE A 32 -13.07 6.31 1.03
CA ILE A 32 -11.61 6.36 1.10
C ILE A 32 -10.91 5.74 -0.11
N ILE A 33 -11.60 4.98 -0.96
CA ILE A 33 -10.98 4.23 -2.05
C ILE A 33 -10.16 5.13 -2.99
N ASP A 34 -10.64 6.32 -3.34
CA ASP A 34 -9.92 7.19 -4.24
C ASP A 34 -8.67 7.81 -3.57
N LEU A 35 -8.75 8.13 -2.28
CA LEU A 35 -7.58 8.56 -1.50
C LEU A 35 -6.52 7.46 -1.45
N LEU A 36 -6.91 6.23 -1.14
CA LEU A 36 -6.00 5.08 -1.07
C LEU A 36 -5.42 4.73 -2.44
N TRP A 37 -6.20 4.90 -3.50
CA TRP A 37 -5.73 4.72 -4.88
C TRP A 37 -4.68 5.75 -5.26
N SER A 38 -4.94 7.03 -4.97
CA SER A 38 -3.99 8.12 -5.18
C SER A 38 -2.70 7.92 -4.37
N PHE A 39 -2.80 7.45 -3.12
CA PHE A 39 -1.66 7.09 -2.29
C PHE A 39 -0.79 6.00 -2.94
N ALA A 40 -1.41 4.89 -3.36
CA ALA A 40 -0.68 3.79 -3.98
C ALA A 40 -0.05 4.19 -5.33
N LYS A 41 -0.77 4.96 -6.14
CA LYS A 41 -0.27 5.50 -7.41
C LYS A 41 0.89 6.48 -7.23
N ASN A 42 0.82 7.34 -6.20
CA ASN A 42 1.90 8.28 -5.90
C ASN A 42 3.20 7.54 -5.57
N ILE A 43 3.13 6.51 -4.73
CA ILE A 43 4.29 5.66 -4.40
C ILE A 43 4.85 4.99 -5.64
N GLN A 44 3.99 4.32 -6.43
CA GLN A 44 4.39 3.66 -7.67
C GLN A 44 5.11 4.63 -8.62
N THR A 45 4.54 5.82 -8.82
CA THR A 45 5.09 6.81 -9.76
C THR A 45 6.42 7.38 -9.25
N GLN A 46 6.52 7.75 -7.97
CA GLN A 46 7.76 8.33 -7.43
C GLN A 46 8.91 7.32 -7.33
N LEU A 47 8.59 6.03 -7.16
CA LEU A 47 9.58 4.96 -7.17
C LEU A 47 9.82 4.35 -8.56
N ALA A 48 9.18 4.90 -9.60
CA ALA A 48 9.27 4.42 -10.98
C ALA A 48 9.00 2.91 -11.12
N MET A 49 8.08 2.38 -10.31
CA MET A 49 7.67 0.98 -10.40
C MET A 49 6.76 0.77 -11.63
N PRO A 50 6.75 -0.41 -12.26
CA PRO A 50 5.72 -0.83 -13.21
C PRO A 50 4.29 -0.62 -12.69
N GLU A 51 3.37 -0.31 -13.61
CA GLU A 51 1.96 -0.20 -13.28
C GLU A 51 1.34 -1.59 -13.18
N GLU A 52 1.32 -2.14 -11.97
CA GLU A 52 0.78 -3.46 -11.67
C GLU A 52 -0.44 -3.36 -10.73
N TYR A 53 -1.61 -3.76 -11.22
CA TYR A 53 -2.84 -3.71 -10.40
C TYR A 53 -2.76 -4.60 -9.17
N THR A 54 -1.96 -5.66 -9.19
CA THR A 54 -1.71 -6.51 -8.02
C THR A 54 -0.99 -5.75 -6.91
N PHE A 55 -0.04 -4.87 -7.24
CA PHE A 55 0.62 -3.98 -6.28
C PHE A 55 -0.39 -3.02 -5.65
N TYR A 56 -1.20 -2.33 -6.47
CA TYR A 56 -2.23 -1.41 -5.96
C TYR A 56 -3.21 -2.10 -5.03
N ILE A 57 -3.72 -3.25 -5.45
CA ILE A 57 -4.66 -4.06 -4.67
C ILE A 57 -4.04 -4.43 -3.30
N ASN A 58 -2.82 -4.95 -3.29
CA ASN A 58 -2.14 -5.36 -2.06
C ASN A 58 -1.90 -4.17 -1.11
N LEU A 59 -1.39 -3.06 -1.65
CA LEU A 59 -1.08 -1.87 -0.86
C LEU A 59 -2.36 -1.23 -0.30
N ILE A 60 -3.43 -1.12 -1.09
CA ILE A 60 -4.71 -0.56 -0.65
C ILE A 60 -5.36 -1.43 0.41
N MET A 61 -5.37 -2.76 0.23
CA MET A 61 -5.91 -3.67 1.25
C MET A 61 -5.16 -3.55 2.57
N HIS A 62 -3.83 -3.51 2.53
CA HIS A 62 -3.03 -3.35 3.74
C HIS A 62 -3.26 -2.00 4.42
N THR A 63 -3.25 -0.92 3.65
CA THR A 63 -3.48 0.45 4.15
C THR A 63 -4.88 0.58 4.76
N SER A 64 -5.89 -0.05 4.15
CA SER A 64 -7.24 -0.10 4.72
C SER A 64 -7.26 -0.80 6.09
N GLY A 65 -6.58 -1.95 6.20
CA GLY A 65 -6.45 -2.68 7.47
C GLY A 65 -5.62 -1.93 8.52
N MET A 66 -4.63 -1.14 8.09
CA MET A 66 -3.87 -0.23 8.95
C MET A 66 -4.79 0.85 9.54
N LEU A 67 -5.59 1.52 8.72
CA LEU A 67 -6.54 2.53 9.21
C LEU A 67 -7.52 1.95 10.24
N GLU A 68 -8.01 0.74 10.00
CA GLU A 68 -8.83 -0.02 10.95
C GLU A 68 -8.13 -0.31 12.27
N ARG A 69 -6.85 -0.70 12.24
CA ARG A 69 -6.04 -0.90 13.45
C ARG A 69 -5.86 0.39 14.23
N ILE A 70 -5.57 1.50 13.54
CA ILE A 70 -5.40 2.82 14.17
C ILE A 70 -6.70 3.25 14.85
N LEU A 71 -7.84 3.14 14.16
CA LEU A 71 -9.16 3.48 14.73
C LEU A 71 -9.53 2.63 15.96
N ARG A 72 -9.00 1.40 16.04
CA ARG A 72 -9.19 0.49 17.18
C ARG A 72 -8.14 0.64 18.28
N ASN A 73 -7.11 1.46 18.09
CA ASN A 73 -5.92 1.54 18.95
C ASN A 73 -5.23 0.17 19.12
N ASP A 74 -5.15 -0.60 18.04
CA ASP A 74 -4.60 -1.97 17.99
C ASP A 74 -3.59 -2.08 16.84
N THR A 75 -2.60 -1.19 16.86
CA THR A 75 -1.56 -1.11 15.83
C THR A 75 -0.51 -2.20 15.99
N LEU A 76 0.17 -2.50 14.89
CA LEU A 76 1.26 -3.48 14.91
C LEU A 76 2.47 -2.96 15.69
N THR A 77 3.30 -3.89 16.18
CA THR A 77 4.53 -3.58 16.90
C THR A 77 5.74 -3.86 16.03
N VAL A 78 6.74 -2.98 16.08
CA VAL A 78 8.02 -3.12 15.38
C VAL A 78 9.14 -2.77 16.35
N SER A 79 10.28 -3.46 16.27
CA SER A 79 11.40 -3.13 17.14
C SER A 79 12.07 -1.81 16.76
N GLU A 80 12.61 -1.06 17.73
CA GLU A 80 13.37 0.17 17.46
C GLU A 80 14.52 -0.04 16.48
N LYS A 81 15.15 -1.23 16.52
CA LYS A 81 16.20 -1.61 15.58
C LYS A 81 15.70 -1.67 14.14
N GLU A 82 14.50 -2.15 13.92
CA GLU A 82 13.88 -2.24 12.60
C GLU A 82 13.45 -0.86 12.10
N LEU A 83 12.88 -0.02 12.98
CA LEU A 83 12.57 1.37 12.65
C LEU A 83 13.84 2.17 12.30
N GLY A 84 14.91 1.99 13.08
CA GLY A 84 16.21 2.61 12.81
C GLY A 84 16.85 2.16 11.49
N ARG A 85 16.52 0.96 11.00
CA ARG A 85 16.93 0.50 9.66
C ARG A 85 16.06 1.11 8.57
N LEU A 86 14.75 1.18 8.79
CA LEU A 86 13.79 1.71 7.84
C LEU A 86 14.15 3.13 7.40
N VAL A 87 14.52 4.00 8.34
CA VAL A 87 14.87 5.41 8.02
C VAL A 87 16.09 5.56 7.11
N GLN A 88 16.89 4.51 6.95
CA GLN A 88 18.06 4.49 6.07
C GLN A 88 17.74 3.93 4.67
N GLU A 89 16.53 3.43 4.46
CA GLU A 89 16.11 2.84 3.18
C GLU A 89 15.84 3.94 2.13
N PRO A 90 16.28 3.77 0.87
CA PRO A 90 16.05 4.77 -0.18
C PRO A 90 14.58 5.10 -0.45
N ILE A 91 13.68 4.14 -0.21
CA ILE A 91 12.23 4.32 -0.39
C ILE A 91 11.58 5.14 0.72
N TYR A 92 12.24 5.28 1.87
CA TYR A 92 11.62 5.84 3.07
C TYR A 92 11.09 7.26 2.88
N PRO A 93 11.86 8.21 2.31
CA PRO A 93 11.36 9.58 2.09
C PRO A 93 10.11 9.64 1.21
N VAL A 94 10.01 8.78 0.20
CA VAL A 94 8.84 8.73 -0.70
C VAL A 94 7.60 8.22 0.03
N ILE A 95 7.78 7.19 0.86
CA ILE A 95 6.70 6.63 1.66
C ILE A 95 6.21 7.65 2.68
N VAL A 96 7.11 8.28 3.43
CA VAL A 96 6.75 9.28 4.44
C VAL A 96 6.01 10.45 3.81
N ALA A 97 6.50 11.03 2.71
CA ALA A 97 5.80 12.12 2.03
C ALA A 97 4.39 11.72 1.53
N SER A 98 4.23 10.48 1.09
CA SER A 98 2.91 9.94 0.69
C SER A 98 1.98 9.74 1.89
N ILE A 99 2.54 9.34 3.04
CA ILE A 99 1.82 9.15 4.29
C ILE A 99 1.39 10.50 4.86
N GLU A 100 2.27 11.51 4.91
CA GLU A 100 1.93 12.87 5.37
C GLU A 100 0.72 13.45 4.62
N THR A 101 0.68 13.27 3.29
CA THR A 101 -0.47 13.68 2.47
C THR A 101 -1.76 12.96 2.88
N MET A 102 -1.66 11.68 3.26
CA MET A 102 -2.81 10.88 3.70
C MET A 102 -3.23 11.23 5.14
N GLU A 103 -2.28 11.50 6.03
CA GLU A 103 -2.52 11.99 7.40
C GLU A 103 -3.29 13.31 7.39
N GLU A 104 -2.87 14.27 6.55
CA GLU A 104 -3.57 15.54 6.35
C GLU A 104 -5.00 15.33 5.84
N ALA A 105 -5.19 14.45 4.85
CA ALA A 105 -6.50 14.18 4.26
C ALA A 105 -7.47 13.50 5.23
N LEU A 106 -6.95 12.66 6.14
CA LEU A 106 -7.74 11.90 7.12
C LEU A 106 -7.83 12.59 8.48
N ASN A 107 -7.01 13.62 8.72
CA ASN A 107 -6.80 14.24 10.02
C ASN A 107 -6.50 13.18 11.10
N MET A 108 -5.48 12.36 10.83
CA MET A 108 -5.08 11.20 11.63
C MET A 108 -3.57 11.03 11.56
N ASP A 109 -2.94 10.71 12.70
CA ASP A 109 -1.53 10.33 12.75
C ASP A 109 -1.36 8.83 12.47
N ILE A 110 -0.39 8.47 11.65
CA ILE A 110 -0.03 7.10 11.29
C ILE A 110 1.25 6.71 12.04
N PRO A 111 1.19 5.73 12.96
CA PRO A 111 2.36 5.31 13.74
C PRO A 111 3.50 4.76 12.87
N ALA A 112 4.74 4.99 13.29
CA ALA A 112 5.95 4.57 12.57
C ALA A 112 6.00 3.05 12.34
N GLU A 113 5.43 2.27 13.25
CA GLU A 113 5.28 0.83 13.15
C GLU A 113 4.41 0.42 11.97
N GLU A 114 3.38 1.19 11.65
CA GLU A 114 2.52 0.95 10.50
C GLU A 114 3.21 1.39 9.19
N VAL A 115 3.95 2.52 9.23
CA VAL A 115 4.82 2.95 8.11
C VAL A 115 5.82 1.86 7.72
N TYR A 116 6.35 1.13 8.70
CA TYR A 116 7.26 0.02 8.45
C TYR A 116 6.65 -1.08 7.59
N PHE A 117 5.41 -1.49 7.83
CA PHE A 117 4.77 -2.55 7.05
C PHE A 117 4.39 -2.09 5.63
N ILE A 118 4.00 -0.83 5.47
CA ILE A 118 3.87 -0.22 4.15
C ILE A 118 5.19 -0.30 3.39
N ALA A 119 6.30 0.07 4.03
CA ALA A 119 7.62 -0.02 3.42
C ALA A 119 8.01 -1.45 3.06
N GLN A 120 7.72 -2.44 3.91
CA GLN A 120 7.99 -3.84 3.56
C GLN A 120 7.22 -4.29 2.32
N LEU A 121 5.94 -3.89 2.16
CA LEU A 121 5.16 -4.23 0.96
C LEU A 121 5.75 -3.60 -0.30
N VAL A 122 6.14 -2.34 -0.23
CA VAL A 122 6.77 -1.62 -1.34
C VAL A 122 8.11 -2.26 -1.73
N LYS A 123 8.97 -2.59 -0.75
CA LYS A 123 10.23 -3.30 -1.01
C LYS A 123 9.99 -4.66 -1.66
N ASN A 124 9.03 -5.41 -1.16
CA ASN A 124 8.72 -6.74 -1.67
C ASN A 124 8.26 -6.67 -3.14
N ALA A 125 7.48 -5.66 -3.50
CA ALA A 125 7.06 -5.43 -4.88
C ALA A 125 8.28 -5.13 -5.79
N GLN A 126 9.17 -4.23 -5.37
CA GLN A 126 10.41 -3.93 -6.12
C GLN A 126 11.31 -5.16 -6.30
N CYS A 127 11.51 -5.96 -5.24
CA CYS A 127 12.37 -7.16 -5.32
C CYS A 127 11.79 -8.28 -6.21
N ILE A 128 10.46 -8.35 -6.37
CA ILE A 128 9.86 -9.31 -7.31
C ILE A 128 10.18 -8.88 -8.76
N GLU A 129 10.17 -7.58 -9.03
CA GLU A 129 10.47 -7.02 -10.36
C GLU A 129 11.95 -7.17 -10.72
N ASP A 130 12.87 -6.91 -9.78
CA ASP A 130 14.31 -7.12 -9.98
C ASP A 130 14.60 -8.56 -10.42
N LYS A 131 13.88 -9.54 -9.86
CA LYS A 131 14.04 -10.96 -10.23
C LYS A 131 13.47 -11.31 -11.60
N ILE A 132 12.38 -10.66 -12.03
CA ILE A 132 11.80 -10.89 -13.36
C ILE A 132 12.71 -10.31 -14.44
N THR A 133 13.19 -9.07 -14.23
CA THR A 133 14.10 -8.40 -15.17
C THR A 133 15.46 -9.10 -15.30
N GLU A 134 16.00 -9.68 -14.22
CA GLU A 134 17.22 -10.50 -14.29
C GLU A 134 17.04 -11.77 -15.14
N ILE A 135 15.85 -12.39 -15.14
CA ILE A 135 15.55 -13.59 -15.94
C ILE A 135 15.44 -13.23 -17.43
N ASP A 136 14.79 -12.12 -17.76
CA ASP A 136 14.57 -11.70 -19.16
C ASP A 136 15.86 -11.21 -19.86
N THR A 137 16.93 -10.97 -19.12
CA THR A 137 18.25 -10.56 -19.68
C THR A 137 19.23 -11.71 -19.88
N LEU A 138 18.82 -12.95 -19.58
CA LEU A 138 19.63 -14.17 -19.72
C LEU A 138 19.35 -14.95 -21.03
N ASP A 139 18.55 -14.40 -21.94
CA ASP A 139 18.36 -14.88 -23.32
C ASP A 139 19.13 -14.03 -24.36
#